data_AF-A0A371PE33-F1
#
_entry.id   AF-A0A371PE33-F1
#
_cell.length_a   1.000
_cell.length_b   1.000
_cell.length_c   1.000
_cell.angle_alpha   90.00
_cell.angle_beta   90.00
_cell.angle_gamma   90.00
#
_symmetry.space_group_name_H-M   'P 1'
#
loop_
_entity.id
_entity.type
_entity.pdbx_description
1 polymer ?
#
loop_
_entity_poly.entity_id
_entity_poly.type
_entity_poly.pdbx_seq_one_letter_code
_entity_poly.pdbx_strand_id
1 'polypeptide(L)'
;MIPFSRERISEICRRYSGRGYYVEEHIPNRRLENARAAFPMPKDVYVIAFIDTTLLGSGKTGLAITDKGLFWRNGNLTGFSKTYISWDDFSSESVWQEGKRKVEIGYDNYFYISNGSFQIERVVQLLEEIHDSFTGSTGLNLDFDLDLDDDNWERIAAELEMKFDAEDASENEEWMLAVAGQQYGPFELSVIREMVQIKQVRPENTHVWKPGMPDWIEFSKQPEMAALAAPSVSPPPLPTAQPVIPPVSPVANPSQDPLLATVGINDEAPVDFNQATEEHLQELPGIGIVGAKRILQERDVNGGFQSAEQVGEWLGLKPHQVDKLKKQTIFRPSATKQGSGRMVDY
;
A
#
# COMPACT_ATOMS: atom_id res chain seq x y z
N MET A 1 7.38 28.14 -12.47
CA MET A 1 6.13 27.46 -12.14
C MET A 1 4.99 28.19 -12.82
N ILE A 2 4.28 27.51 -13.72
CA ILE A 2 3.12 28.03 -14.43
C ILE A 2 1.90 27.80 -13.53
N PRO A 3 1.07 28.82 -13.26
CA PRO A 3 -0.08 28.66 -12.36
C PRO A 3 -1.08 27.65 -12.91
N PHE A 4 -1.86 27.02 -12.03
CA PHE A 4 -2.93 26.10 -12.40
C PHE A 4 -3.88 26.71 -13.45
N SER A 5 -4.24 25.91 -14.45
CA SER A 5 -5.30 26.22 -15.42
C SER A 5 -6.14 24.97 -15.62
N ARG A 6 -7.43 25.08 -15.32
CA ARG A 6 -8.39 23.98 -15.46
C ARG A 6 -8.46 23.49 -16.90
N GLU A 7 -8.49 24.41 -17.86
CA GLU A 7 -8.59 24.10 -19.29
C GLU A 7 -7.42 23.23 -19.74
N ARG A 8 -6.19 23.59 -19.36
CA ARG A 8 -4.99 22.81 -19.69
C ARG A 8 -4.98 21.43 -19.02
N ILE A 9 -5.32 21.33 -17.74
CA ILE A 9 -5.38 20.02 -17.07
C ILE A 9 -6.48 19.15 -17.71
N SER A 10 -7.58 19.76 -18.14
CA SER A 10 -8.65 19.05 -18.85
C SER A 10 -8.20 18.56 -20.23
N GLU A 11 -7.44 19.35 -20.98
CA GLU A 11 -6.83 18.93 -22.26
C GLU A 11 -5.86 17.75 -22.09
N ILE A 12 -5.04 17.76 -21.03
CA ILE A 12 -4.16 16.62 -20.71
C ILE A 12 -5.01 15.39 -20.39
N CYS A 13 -5.99 15.51 -19.49
CA CYS A 13 -6.85 14.38 -19.09
C CYS A 13 -7.60 13.76 -20.28
N ARG A 14 -8.12 14.57 -21.21
CA ARG A 14 -8.88 14.08 -22.39
C ARG A 14 -8.04 13.25 -23.37
N ARG A 15 -6.71 13.32 -23.31
CA ARG A 15 -5.82 12.47 -24.13
C ARG A 15 -5.75 11.03 -23.64
N TYR A 16 -6.24 10.76 -22.44
CA TYR A 16 -6.24 9.44 -21.82
C TYR A 16 -7.63 8.81 -21.86
N SER A 17 -7.65 7.48 -21.99
CA SER A 17 -8.86 6.67 -21.93
C SER A 17 -8.50 5.26 -21.49
N GLY A 18 -9.44 4.58 -20.83
CA GLY A 18 -9.26 3.21 -20.35
C GLY A 18 -10.29 2.82 -19.29
N ARG A 19 -10.31 1.52 -18.93
CA ARG A 19 -11.26 0.98 -17.95
C ARG A 19 -11.07 1.66 -16.60
N GLY A 20 -12.15 2.17 -16.01
CA GLY A 20 -12.11 2.84 -14.71
C GLY A 20 -11.54 4.27 -14.74
N TYR A 21 -11.22 4.82 -15.90
CA TYR A 21 -10.84 6.23 -16.06
C TYR A 21 -12.00 7.02 -16.67
N TYR A 22 -12.32 8.18 -16.09
CA TYR A 22 -13.42 9.04 -16.52
C TYR A 22 -13.00 10.50 -16.49
N VAL A 23 -13.48 11.30 -17.45
CA VAL A 23 -13.12 12.72 -17.60
C VAL A 23 -14.40 13.56 -17.74
N GLU A 24 -14.49 14.60 -16.92
CA GLU A 24 -15.56 15.60 -16.88
C GLU A 24 -16.97 14.99 -16.93
N GLU A 25 -17.76 15.32 -17.95
CA GLU A 25 -19.14 14.86 -18.16
C GLU A 25 -19.27 13.34 -18.30
N HIS A 26 -18.17 12.63 -18.56
CA HIS A 26 -18.14 11.17 -18.63
C HIS A 26 -17.96 10.51 -17.26
N ILE A 27 -17.78 11.28 -16.17
CA ILE A 27 -17.73 10.75 -14.80
C ILE A 27 -19.16 10.37 -14.37
N PRO A 28 -19.45 9.08 -14.09
CA PRO A 28 -20.79 8.68 -13.69
C PRO A 28 -21.20 9.32 -12.35
N ASN A 29 -22.38 9.96 -12.30
CA ASN A 29 -22.88 10.66 -11.11
C ASN A 29 -22.77 9.83 -9.83
N ARG A 30 -23.18 8.56 -9.88
CA ARG A 30 -23.11 7.64 -8.73
C ARG A 30 -21.68 7.45 -8.21
N ARG A 31 -20.67 7.39 -9.10
CA ARG A 31 -19.26 7.23 -8.71
C ARG A 31 -18.73 8.53 -8.12
N LEU A 32 -19.08 9.67 -8.72
CA LEU A 32 -18.72 10.98 -8.20
C LEU A 32 -19.32 11.24 -6.81
N GLU A 33 -20.58 10.89 -6.58
CA GLU A 33 -21.23 10.98 -5.26
C GLU A 33 -20.52 10.10 -4.22
N ASN A 34 -20.19 8.86 -4.58
CA ASN A 34 -19.44 7.96 -3.71
C ASN A 34 -18.03 8.48 -3.40
N ALA A 35 -17.34 9.02 -4.40
CA ALA A 35 -16.03 9.64 -4.22
C ALA A 35 -16.13 10.86 -3.29
N ARG A 36 -17.11 11.74 -3.48
CA ARG A 36 -17.36 12.90 -2.59
C ARG A 36 -17.69 12.49 -1.16
N ALA A 37 -18.37 11.36 -0.96
CA ALA A 37 -18.65 10.84 0.37
C ALA A 37 -17.44 10.15 1.02
N ALA A 38 -16.52 9.61 0.21
CA ALA A 38 -15.42 8.77 0.69
C ALA A 38 -14.08 9.49 0.77
N PHE A 39 -13.82 10.47 -0.08
CA PHE A 39 -12.55 11.19 -0.18
C PHE A 39 -12.62 12.46 0.68
N PRO A 40 -11.50 13.01 1.15
CA PRO A 40 -11.47 14.29 1.87
C PRO A 40 -11.64 15.50 0.92
N MET A 41 -12.59 15.42 -0.03
CA MET A 41 -12.83 16.47 -1.02
C MET A 41 -13.82 17.53 -0.49
N PRO A 42 -13.49 18.83 -0.60
CA PRO A 42 -14.46 19.91 -0.39
C PRO A 42 -15.68 19.80 -1.32
N LYS A 43 -16.83 20.32 -0.88
CA LYS A 43 -18.09 20.24 -1.65
C LYS A 43 -18.06 21.07 -2.94
N ASP A 44 -17.28 22.15 -2.94
CA ASP A 44 -17.10 23.11 -4.02
C ASP A 44 -16.00 22.72 -5.02
N VAL A 45 -15.27 21.62 -4.75
CA VAL A 45 -14.25 21.11 -5.68
C VAL A 45 -14.90 20.64 -6.98
N TYR A 46 -14.32 21.05 -8.11
CA TYR A 46 -14.65 20.55 -9.44
C TYR A 46 -13.74 19.37 -9.78
N VAL A 47 -14.32 18.21 -10.08
CA VAL A 47 -13.56 17.01 -10.46
C VAL A 47 -13.40 16.98 -11.98
N ILE A 48 -12.16 17.12 -12.43
CA ILE A 48 -11.77 17.11 -13.85
C ILE A 48 -11.71 15.69 -14.38
N ALA A 49 -11.06 14.79 -13.63
CA ALA A 49 -10.96 13.38 -13.98
C ALA A 49 -10.99 12.50 -12.74
N PHE A 50 -11.41 11.25 -12.92
CA PHE A 50 -11.53 10.27 -11.86
C PHE A 50 -11.00 8.91 -12.32
N ILE A 51 -10.06 8.36 -11.55
CA ILE A 51 -9.55 7.00 -11.67
C ILE A 51 -10.21 6.18 -10.57
N ASP A 52 -11.12 5.29 -10.94
CA ASP A 52 -11.79 4.36 -10.04
C ASP A 52 -10.94 3.10 -9.87
N THR A 53 -10.51 2.83 -8.64
CA THR A 53 -9.72 1.64 -8.28
C THR A 53 -10.53 0.61 -7.49
N THR A 54 -11.86 0.76 -7.48
CA THR A 54 -12.72 -0.22 -6.81
C THR A 54 -12.96 -1.42 -7.72
N LEU A 55 -12.77 -2.62 -7.17
CA LEU A 55 -12.93 -3.90 -7.89
C LEU A 55 -14.29 -4.04 -8.60
N LEU A 56 -15.36 -3.51 -7.98
CA LEU A 56 -16.73 -3.56 -8.52
C LEU A 56 -17.22 -2.20 -9.06
N GLY A 57 -16.35 -1.21 -9.20
CA GLY A 57 -16.69 0.09 -9.77
C GLY A 57 -17.68 0.93 -8.93
N SER A 58 -17.57 0.86 -7.60
CA SER A 58 -18.35 1.69 -6.69
C SER A 58 -17.87 3.15 -6.62
N GLY A 59 -16.62 3.47 -6.98
CA GLY A 59 -16.06 4.82 -6.89
C GLY A 59 -15.67 5.28 -5.48
N LYS A 60 -15.60 4.37 -4.50
CA LYS A 60 -15.23 4.68 -3.11
C LYS A 60 -13.72 4.73 -2.85
N THR A 61 -12.90 4.27 -3.80
CA THR A 61 -11.43 4.30 -3.76
C THR A 61 -10.90 4.72 -5.12
N GLY A 62 -9.70 5.29 -5.14
CA GLY A 62 -9.05 5.76 -6.36
C GLY A 62 -8.46 7.15 -6.23
N LEU A 63 -8.33 7.84 -7.36
CA LEU A 63 -7.72 9.17 -7.47
C LEU A 63 -8.68 10.13 -8.20
N ALA A 64 -8.92 11.30 -7.63
CA ALA A 64 -9.67 12.40 -8.22
C ALA A 64 -8.70 13.55 -8.54
N ILE A 65 -8.68 13.95 -9.81
CA ILE A 65 -7.97 15.11 -10.33
C ILE A 65 -8.94 16.28 -10.33
N THR A 66 -8.62 17.38 -9.64
CA THR A 66 -9.58 18.46 -9.36
C THR A 66 -9.02 19.85 -9.65
N ASP A 67 -9.85 20.89 -9.51
CA ASP A 67 -9.40 22.28 -9.58
C ASP A 67 -8.56 22.74 -8.37
N LYS A 68 -8.49 21.96 -7.28
CA LYS A 68 -7.71 22.28 -6.07
C LYS A 68 -6.47 21.43 -5.87
N GLY A 69 -6.37 20.30 -6.55
CA GLY A 69 -5.26 19.36 -6.40
C GLY A 69 -5.70 17.93 -6.70
N LEU A 70 -4.92 16.99 -6.19
CA LEU A 70 -5.21 15.56 -6.30
C LEU A 70 -5.74 15.04 -4.96
N PHE A 71 -6.83 14.28 -4.99
CA PHE A 71 -7.42 13.64 -3.81
C PHE A 71 -7.51 12.14 -4.04
N TRP A 72 -7.15 11.31 -3.06
CA TRP A 72 -7.22 9.86 -3.23
C TRP A 72 -7.70 9.12 -1.98
N ARG A 73 -8.06 7.85 -2.16
CA ARG A 73 -8.40 6.93 -1.08
C ARG A 73 -8.00 5.50 -1.40
N ASN A 74 -7.29 4.87 -0.46
CA ASN A 74 -6.78 3.49 -0.49
C ASN A 74 -7.64 2.48 0.30
N GLY A 75 -8.95 2.71 0.39
CA GLY A 75 -9.85 1.80 1.10
C GLY A 75 -9.59 1.77 2.62
N ASN A 76 -9.33 0.58 3.18
CA ASN A 76 -9.04 0.39 4.61
C ASN A 76 -7.57 0.66 4.97
N LEU A 77 -6.71 0.92 3.98
CA LEU A 77 -5.28 1.18 4.16
C LEU A 77 -4.95 2.68 4.34
N THR A 78 -5.94 3.56 4.32
CA THR A 78 -5.77 5.03 4.46
C THR A 78 -5.36 5.50 5.86
N GLY A 79 -4.94 4.60 6.76
CA GLY A 79 -4.68 4.95 8.16
C GLY A 79 -3.45 5.84 8.40
N PHE A 80 -2.57 6.05 7.41
CA PHE A 80 -1.21 6.53 7.69
C PHE A 80 -0.56 7.46 6.63
N SER A 81 -1.24 7.76 5.51
CA SER A 81 -0.70 8.63 4.45
C SER A 81 -1.61 9.82 4.20
N LYS A 82 -1.04 10.95 3.75
CA LYS A 82 -1.85 12.05 3.21
C LYS A 82 -2.71 11.49 2.08
N THR A 83 -3.92 12.03 1.94
CA THR A 83 -4.92 11.62 0.93
C THR A 83 -5.29 12.78 0.01
N TYR A 84 -4.44 13.81 0.02
CA TYR A 84 -4.57 15.04 -0.73
C TYR A 84 -3.19 15.68 -0.93
N ILE A 85 -2.98 16.25 -2.11
CA ILE A 85 -1.85 17.14 -2.42
C ILE A 85 -2.38 18.32 -3.24
N SER A 86 -1.98 19.53 -2.86
CA SER A 86 -2.33 20.75 -3.60
C SER A 86 -1.56 20.82 -4.92
N TRP A 87 -2.01 21.64 -5.88
CA TRP A 87 -1.25 21.84 -7.12
C TRP A 87 0.12 22.49 -6.89
N ASP A 88 0.23 23.38 -5.90
CA ASP A 88 1.49 24.03 -5.55
C ASP A 88 2.49 23.00 -5.02
N ASP A 89 2.07 22.15 -4.08
CA ASP A 89 2.91 21.08 -3.54
C ASP A 89 3.25 20.05 -4.64
N PHE A 90 2.23 19.61 -5.41
CA PHE A 90 2.40 18.63 -6.48
C PHE A 90 3.45 19.05 -7.51
N SER A 91 3.49 20.33 -7.87
CA SER A 91 4.47 20.86 -8.84
C SER A 91 5.93 20.83 -8.39
N SER A 92 6.17 20.49 -7.11
CA SER A 92 7.51 20.32 -6.52
C SER A 92 7.85 18.86 -6.20
N GLU A 93 6.91 17.95 -6.39
CA GLU A 93 7.05 16.54 -6.06
C GLU A 93 7.24 15.70 -7.32
N SER A 94 7.94 14.58 -7.20
CA SER A 94 8.10 13.61 -8.29
C SER A 94 7.03 12.52 -8.22
N VAL A 95 6.67 11.97 -9.38
CA VAL A 95 5.75 10.83 -9.48
C VAL A 95 6.56 9.60 -9.84
N TRP A 96 6.35 8.49 -9.15
CA TRP A 96 6.97 7.22 -9.52
C TRP A 96 6.11 6.02 -9.14
N GLN A 97 6.35 4.91 -9.82
CA GLN A 97 5.73 3.63 -9.52
C GLN A 97 6.59 2.83 -8.55
N GLU A 98 5.96 2.22 -7.54
CA GLU A 98 6.57 1.22 -6.67
C GLU A 98 5.85 -0.13 -6.84
N GLY A 99 6.55 -1.11 -7.41
CA GLY A 99 6.00 -2.43 -7.68
C GLY A 99 4.83 -2.39 -8.68
N LYS A 100 3.91 -3.35 -8.60
CA LYS A 100 2.84 -3.52 -9.59
C LYS A 100 1.59 -2.67 -9.35
N ARG A 101 1.46 -2.05 -8.17
CA ARG A 101 0.16 -1.51 -7.73
C ARG A 101 0.21 -0.16 -7.02
N LYS A 102 1.39 0.38 -6.71
CA LYS A 102 1.51 1.61 -5.91
C LYS A 102 2.08 2.72 -6.77
N VAL A 103 1.39 3.86 -6.79
CA VAL A 103 1.88 5.11 -7.37
C VAL A 103 2.17 6.07 -6.23
N GLU A 104 3.38 6.62 -6.20
CA GLU A 104 3.82 7.64 -5.25
C GLU A 104 3.86 9.02 -5.92
N ILE A 105 3.52 10.04 -5.15
CA ILE A 105 3.43 11.45 -5.55
C ILE A 105 4.21 12.29 -4.52
N GLY A 106 5.53 12.19 -4.56
CA GLY A 106 6.37 12.69 -3.48
C GLY A 106 6.35 11.79 -2.25
N TYR A 107 7.06 12.22 -1.21
CA TYR A 107 7.29 11.37 -0.04
C TYR A 107 6.02 11.14 0.79
N ASP A 108 5.69 9.86 1.03
CA ASP A 108 4.53 9.40 1.84
C ASP A 108 3.14 9.80 1.31
N ASN A 109 3.07 10.13 0.01
CA ASN A 109 1.83 10.41 -0.70
C ASN A 109 1.65 9.32 -1.77
N TYR A 110 0.77 8.35 -1.54
CA TYR A 110 0.62 7.26 -2.48
C TYR A 110 -0.80 6.73 -2.56
N PHE A 111 -1.12 6.15 -3.71
CA PHE A 111 -2.36 5.43 -3.92
C PHE A 111 -2.15 4.09 -4.61
N TYR A 112 -3.11 3.19 -4.40
CA TYR A 112 -3.09 1.87 -5.01
C TYR A 112 -4.02 1.76 -6.20
N ILE A 113 -3.49 1.18 -7.28
CA ILE A 113 -4.22 0.74 -8.47
C ILE A 113 -4.64 -0.72 -8.27
N SER A 114 -5.89 -1.04 -8.61
CA SER A 114 -6.37 -2.43 -8.64
C SER A 114 -5.97 -3.12 -9.94
N ASN A 115 -5.69 -4.43 -9.90
CA ASN A 115 -5.56 -5.22 -11.11
C ASN A 115 -6.85 -5.05 -11.94
N GLY A 116 -6.73 -4.60 -13.19
CA GLY A 116 -7.86 -4.37 -14.09
C GLY A 116 -8.45 -2.95 -14.11
N SER A 117 -8.03 -2.03 -13.24
CA SER A 117 -8.31 -0.60 -13.43
C SER A 117 -7.32 0.03 -14.42
N PHE A 118 -7.51 1.32 -14.72
CA PHE A 118 -6.64 2.10 -15.59
C PHE A 118 -5.15 1.81 -15.30
N GLN A 119 -4.43 1.33 -16.33
CA GLN A 119 -3.08 0.76 -16.21
C GLN A 119 -2.14 1.70 -15.45
N ILE A 120 -1.33 1.16 -14.54
CA ILE A 120 -0.51 1.96 -13.65
C ILE A 120 0.50 2.82 -14.40
N GLU A 121 1.03 2.32 -15.52
CA GLU A 121 1.95 3.03 -16.40
C GLU A 121 1.26 4.25 -17.03
N ARG A 122 -0.01 4.11 -17.42
CA ARG A 122 -0.84 5.20 -17.98
C ARG A 122 -1.17 6.25 -16.93
N VAL A 123 -1.31 5.84 -15.66
CA VAL A 123 -1.51 6.74 -14.53
C VAL A 123 -0.25 7.57 -14.27
N VAL A 124 0.93 6.94 -14.25
CA VAL A 124 2.21 7.64 -14.06
C VAL A 124 2.42 8.64 -15.20
N GLN A 125 2.26 8.22 -16.46
CA GLN A 125 2.36 9.10 -17.62
C GLN A 125 1.40 10.30 -17.52
N LEU A 126 0.14 10.06 -17.17
CA LEU A 126 -0.85 11.13 -16.99
C LEU A 126 -0.41 12.15 -15.94
N LEU A 127 0.10 11.68 -14.80
CA LEU A 127 0.53 12.54 -13.71
C LEU A 127 1.83 13.29 -14.02
N GLU A 128 2.77 12.66 -14.71
CA GLU A 128 3.99 13.30 -15.21
C GLU A 128 3.66 14.41 -16.21
N GLU A 129 2.75 14.17 -17.15
CA GLU A 129 2.31 15.20 -18.10
C GLU A 129 1.60 16.36 -17.42
N ILE A 130 0.78 16.08 -16.39
CA ILE A 130 0.17 17.11 -15.56
C ILE A 130 1.26 17.90 -14.83
N HIS A 131 2.26 17.23 -14.25
CA HIS A 131 3.38 17.85 -13.53
C HIS A 131 4.20 18.77 -14.46
N ASP A 132 4.56 18.29 -15.65
CA ASP A 132 5.33 19.05 -16.64
C ASP A 132 4.60 20.31 -17.12
N SER A 133 3.27 20.27 -17.13
CA SER A 133 2.45 21.44 -17.42
C SER A 133 2.62 22.59 -16.41
N PHE A 134 3.10 22.31 -15.19
CA PHE A 134 3.43 23.31 -14.16
C PHE A 134 4.88 23.76 -14.23
N THR A 135 5.81 22.90 -14.63
CA THR A 135 7.24 23.25 -14.70
C THR A 135 7.59 23.99 -15.97
N GLY A 136 6.79 23.86 -17.03
CA GLY A 136 7.08 24.44 -18.34
C GLY A 136 8.18 23.67 -19.08
N SER A 137 8.56 22.51 -18.58
CA SER A 137 9.38 21.55 -19.31
C SER A 137 8.50 20.91 -20.39
N THR A 138 8.44 21.53 -21.57
CA THR A 138 8.06 20.78 -22.77
C THR A 138 9.13 19.72 -22.99
N GLY A 139 8.87 18.51 -22.50
CA GLY A 139 9.58 17.27 -22.80
C GLY A 139 11.07 17.42 -23.11
N LEU A 140 11.91 17.50 -22.08
CA LEU A 140 13.16 16.75 -22.14
C LEU A 140 12.83 15.31 -21.77
N ASN A 141 12.15 14.62 -22.70
CA ASN A 141 12.27 13.17 -22.78
C ASN A 141 13.78 12.91 -22.90
N LEU A 142 14.33 12.07 -22.03
CA LEU A 142 15.59 11.42 -22.39
C LEU A 142 15.37 10.80 -23.77
N ASP A 143 16.25 11.15 -24.71
CA ASP A 143 16.39 10.47 -25.98
C ASP A 143 16.52 8.95 -25.72
N PHE A 144 15.43 8.22 -25.83
CA PHE A 144 15.49 6.90 -26.45
C PHE A 144 15.43 7.18 -27.95
N ASP A 145 16.60 7.45 -28.50
CA ASP A 145 16.84 7.51 -29.94
C ASP A 145 16.63 6.10 -30.51
N LEU A 146 15.36 5.74 -30.68
CA LEU A 146 14.96 4.76 -31.66
C LEU A 146 14.36 5.59 -32.78
N ASP A 147 15.13 5.76 -33.86
CA ASP A 147 14.64 6.09 -35.18
C ASP A 147 13.53 5.11 -35.55
N LEU A 148 12.32 5.43 -35.11
CA LEU A 148 11.10 4.74 -35.48
C LEU A 148 10.44 5.64 -36.51
N ASP A 149 10.90 5.46 -37.75
CA ASP A 149 10.13 5.84 -38.93
C ASP A 149 8.68 5.37 -38.73
N ASP A 150 7.71 6.23 -39.05
CA ASP A 150 6.27 6.06 -38.76
C ASP A 150 5.68 4.68 -39.18
N ASP A 151 6.37 3.94 -40.06
CA ASP A 151 6.01 2.59 -40.52
C ASP A 151 6.41 1.45 -39.54
N ASN A 152 7.24 1.72 -38.52
CA ASN A 152 7.71 0.70 -37.58
C ASN A 152 6.80 0.54 -36.34
N TRP A 153 5.93 1.51 -36.07
CA TRP A 153 5.04 1.53 -34.91
C TRP A 153 3.96 0.46 -34.95
N GLU A 154 3.29 0.24 -36.09
CA GLU A 154 2.28 -0.83 -36.23
C GLU A 154 2.89 -2.22 -36.07
N ARG A 155 4.14 -2.40 -36.51
CA ARG A 155 4.82 -3.69 -36.46
C ARG A 155 5.35 -4.02 -35.07
N ILE A 156 5.89 -3.02 -34.37
CA ILE A 156 6.32 -3.14 -32.97
C ILE A 156 5.13 -3.28 -32.05
N ALA A 157 4.04 -2.53 -32.27
CA ALA A 157 2.78 -2.67 -31.52
C ALA A 157 2.17 -4.07 -31.72
N ALA A 158 2.12 -4.59 -32.95
CA ALA A 158 1.62 -5.95 -33.20
C ALA A 158 2.55 -7.04 -32.63
N GLU A 159 3.87 -6.84 -32.61
CA GLU A 159 4.82 -7.78 -32.02
C GLU A 159 4.81 -7.75 -30.48
N LEU A 160 4.59 -6.57 -29.89
CA LEU A 160 4.35 -6.40 -28.45
C LEU A 160 2.98 -6.94 -28.04
N GLU A 161 1.92 -6.73 -28.82
CA GLU A 161 0.60 -7.33 -28.60
C GLU A 161 0.67 -8.86 -28.71
N MET A 162 1.36 -9.43 -29.71
CA MET A 162 1.54 -10.89 -29.82
C MET A 162 2.39 -11.49 -28.68
N LYS A 163 3.38 -10.75 -28.17
CA LYS A 163 4.21 -11.19 -27.02
C LYS A 163 3.47 -11.01 -25.69
N PHE A 164 2.68 -9.95 -25.54
CA PHE A 164 1.82 -9.72 -24.37
C PHE A 164 0.65 -10.71 -24.33
N ASP A 165 -0.03 -10.98 -25.45
CA ASP A 165 -1.13 -11.95 -25.51
C ASP A 165 -0.67 -13.39 -25.20
N ALA A 166 0.59 -13.74 -25.51
CA ALA A 166 1.13 -15.06 -25.24
C ALA A 166 1.54 -15.29 -23.77
N GLU A 167 1.92 -14.23 -23.03
CA GLU A 167 2.25 -14.31 -21.60
C GLU A 167 1.04 -14.00 -20.69
N ASP A 168 0.13 -13.11 -21.12
CA ASP A 168 -1.01 -12.59 -20.32
C ASP A 168 -2.31 -13.42 -20.47
N ALA A 169 -2.40 -14.29 -21.50
CA ALA A 169 -3.53 -15.21 -21.64
C ALA A 169 -3.65 -16.23 -20.48
N SER A 170 -2.64 -16.34 -19.61
CA SER A 170 -2.67 -17.21 -18.44
C SER A 170 -3.03 -16.51 -17.12
N GLU A 171 -2.99 -15.17 -17.06
CA GLU A 171 -3.23 -14.41 -15.82
C GLU A 171 -4.56 -13.62 -15.81
N ASN A 172 -5.15 -13.33 -16.98
CA ASN A 172 -6.50 -12.76 -17.11
C ASN A 172 -7.61 -13.83 -17.15
N GLU A 173 -7.46 -14.90 -16.37
CA GLU A 173 -8.46 -15.97 -16.32
C GLU A 173 -9.67 -15.52 -15.50
N GLU A 174 -10.79 -15.29 -16.19
CA GLU A 174 -12.07 -14.95 -15.59
C GLU A 174 -12.78 -16.22 -15.06
N TRP A 175 -12.83 -16.35 -13.74
CA TRP A 175 -13.44 -17.49 -13.05
C TRP A 175 -14.85 -17.17 -12.55
N MET A 176 -15.76 -18.11 -12.79
CA MET A 176 -17.08 -18.12 -12.21
C MET A 176 -17.10 -19.06 -11.00
N LEU A 177 -17.79 -18.65 -9.94
CA LEU A 177 -18.04 -19.45 -8.74
C LEU A 177 -19.53 -19.81 -8.67
N ALA A 178 -19.85 -21.05 -8.31
CA ALA A 178 -21.20 -21.48 -8.02
C ALA A 178 -21.31 -21.93 -6.56
N VAL A 179 -22.17 -21.25 -5.79
CA VAL A 179 -22.43 -21.52 -4.37
C VAL A 179 -23.93 -21.69 -4.19
N ALA A 180 -24.35 -22.82 -3.61
CA ALA A 180 -25.76 -23.14 -3.36
C ALA A 180 -26.67 -23.01 -4.61
N GLY A 181 -26.15 -23.35 -5.79
CA GLY A 181 -26.90 -23.28 -7.06
C GLY A 181 -27.02 -21.89 -7.67
N GLN A 182 -26.38 -20.88 -7.08
CA GLN A 182 -26.27 -19.53 -7.66
C GLN A 182 -24.85 -19.28 -8.16
N GLN A 183 -24.75 -18.65 -9.32
CA GLN A 183 -23.50 -18.31 -9.99
C GLN A 183 -23.09 -16.86 -9.69
N TYR A 184 -21.80 -16.66 -9.45
CA TYR A 184 -21.15 -15.41 -9.10
C TYR A 184 -19.86 -15.25 -9.92
N GLY A 185 -19.52 -14.03 -10.34
CA GLY A 185 -18.34 -13.74 -11.17
C GLY A 185 -18.69 -12.92 -12.41
N PRO A 186 -17.76 -12.74 -13.35
CA PRO A 186 -16.41 -13.29 -13.35
C PRO A 186 -15.51 -12.66 -12.28
N PHE A 187 -14.60 -13.45 -11.72
CA PHE A 187 -13.62 -13.05 -10.74
C PHE A 187 -12.22 -13.49 -11.16
N GLU A 188 -11.23 -12.68 -10.84
CA GLU A 188 -9.83 -13.08 -10.96
C GLU A 188 -9.43 -14.01 -9.80
N LEU A 189 -8.39 -14.83 -10.03
CA LEU A 189 -7.83 -15.73 -9.02
C LEU A 189 -7.44 -15.00 -7.72
N SER A 190 -6.97 -13.75 -7.85
CA SER A 190 -6.59 -12.86 -6.75
C SER A 190 -7.78 -12.53 -5.83
N VAL A 191 -8.92 -12.19 -6.43
CA VAL A 191 -10.18 -11.88 -5.74
C VAL A 191 -10.74 -13.13 -5.07
N ILE A 192 -10.68 -14.27 -5.75
CA ILE A 192 -11.11 -15.56 -5.19
C ILE A 192 -10.27 -15.92 -3.95
N ARG A 193 -8.95 -15.69 -3.99
CA ARG A 193 -8.06 -15.91 -2.84
C ARG A 193 -8.50 -15.08 -1.63
N GLU A 194 -8.79 -13.80 -1.85
CA GLU A 194 -9.25 -12.92 -0.77
C GLU A 194 -10.59 -13.39 -0.20
N MET A 195 -11.55 -13.74 -1.06
CA MET A 195 -12.86 -14.26 -0.64
C MET A 195 -12.75 -15.54 0.20
N VAL A 196 -11.79 -16.42 -0.10
CA VAL A 196 -11.49 -17.62 0.70
C VAL A 196 -10.86 -17.25 2.05
N GLN A 197 -9.90 -16.31 2.06
CA GLN A 197 -9.23 -15.86 3.30
C GLN A 197 -10.19 -15.20 4.29
N ILE A 198 -11.12 -14.36 3.81
CA ILE A 198 -12.15 -13.71 4.64
C ILE A 198 -13.36 -14.62 4.91
N LYS A 199 -13.29 -15.89 4.49
CA LYS A 199 -14.33 -16.93 4.66
C LYS A 199 -15.68 -16.60 4.03
N GLN A 200 -15.70 -15.69 3.06
CA GLN A 200 -16.88 -15.36 2.27
C GLN A 200 -17.20 -16.48 1.27
N VAL A 201 -16.16 -17.11 0.71
CA VAL A 201 -16.26 -18.32 -0.13
C VAL A 201 -15.66 -19.49 0.63
N ARG A 202 -16.41 -20.59 0.67
CA ARG A 202 -16.01 -21.82 1.34
C ARG A 202 -15.67 -22.88 0.31
N PRO A 203 -14.39 -23.27 0.14
CA PRO A 203 -13.96 -24.25 -0.86
C PRO A 203 -14.79 -25.53 -0.87
N GLU A 204 -15.20 -26.00 0.31
CA GLU A 204 -15.95 -27.25 0.50
C GLU A 204 -17.32 -27.28 -0.19
N ASN A 205 -17.93 -26.12 -0.45
CA ASN A 205 -19.29 -26.02 -1.01
C ASN A 205 -19.34 -25.18 -2.29
N THR A 206 -18.20 -24.92 -2.92
CA THR A 206 -18.08 -24.04 -4.08
C THR A 206 -17.65 -24.85 -5.31
N HIS A 207 -18.28 -24.59 -6.44
CA HIS A 207 -17.80 -25.05 -7.75
C HIS A 207 -17.24 -23.88 -8.53
N VAL A 208 -16.29 -24.14 -9.41
CA VAL A 208 -15.59 -23.14 -10.21
C VAL A 208 -15.67 -23.52 -11.69
N TRP A 209 -15.65 -22.51 -12.55
CA TRP A 209 -15.64 -22.69 -14.00
C TRP A 209 -14.95 -21.50 -14.66
N LYS A 210 -14.12 -21.73 -15.67
CA LYS A 210 -13.55 -20.68 -16.55
C LYS A 210 -13.82 -21.01 -18.02
N PRO A 211 -13.82 -20.02 -18.92
CA PRO A 211 -13.88 -20.26 -20.36
C PRO A 211 -12.85 -21.29 -20.80
N GLY A 212 -13.28 -22.34 -21.51
CA GLY A 212 -12.44 -23.48 -21.89
C GLY A 212 -12.62 -24.74 -21.02
N MET A 213 -13.32 -24.66 -19.88
CA MET A 213 -13.72 -25.84 -19.12
C MET A 213 -15.03 -26.44 -19.65
N PRO A 214 -15.11 -27.77 -19.83
CA PRO A 214 -16.32 -28.43 -20.33
C PRO A 214 -17.46 -28.43 -19.31
N ASP A 215 -17.15 -28.47 -18.01
CA ASP A 215 -18.10 -28.58 -16.91
C ASP A 215 -17.66 -27.77 -15.69
N TRP A 216 -18.61 -27.49 -14.78
CA TRP A 216 -18.33 -26.93 -13.46
C TRP A 216 -17.58 -27.94 -12.60
N ILE A 217 -16.44 -27.54 -12.03
CA ILE A 217 -15.57 -28.43 -11.26
C ILE A 217 -15.52 -27.94 -9.82
N GLU A 218 -15.50 -28.86 -8.85
CA GLU A 218 -15.38 -28.48 -7.43
C GLU A 218 -14.11 -27.64 -7.17
N PHE A 219 -14.22 -26.64 -6.30
CA PHE A 219 -13.14 -25.70 -5.98
C PHE A 219 -11.85 -26.44 -5.60
N SER A 220 -11.93 -27.47 -4.75
CA SER A 220 -10.73 -28.21 -4.32
C SER A 220 -10.14 -29.15 -5.38
N LYS A 221 -10.86 -29.45 -6.47
CA LYS A 221 -10.38 -30.32 -7.55
C LYS A 221 -9.57 -29.56 -8.61
N GLN A 222 -9.71 -28.24 -8.67
CA GLN A 222 -8.90 -27.40 -9.55
C GLN A 222 -7.54 -27.08 -8.89
N PRO A 223 -6.39 -27.36 -9.54
CA PRO A 223 -5.07 -27.12 -8.97
C PRO A 223 -4.85 -25.67 -8.53
N GLU A 224 -5.30 -24.69 -9.33
CA GLU A 224 -5.16 -23.26 -9.04
C GLU A 224 -5.97 -22.87 -7.80
N MET A 225 -7.19 -23.39 -7.67
CA MET A 225 -8.08 -23.15 -6.53
C MET A 225 -7.65 -23.90 -5.26
N ALA A 226 -7.16 -25.13 -5.41
CA ALA A 226 -6.61 -25.92 -4.32
C ALA A 226 -5.39 -25.23 -3.68
N ALA A 227 -4.55 -24.58 -4.49
CA ALA A 227 -3.43 -23.77 -4.00
C ALA A 227 -3.89 -22.54 -3.20
N LEU A 228 -5.07 -21.98 -3.48
CA LEU A 228 -5.64 -20.87 -2.71
C LEU A 228 -6.19 -21.29 -1.34
N ALA A 229 -6.65 -22.54 -1.23
CA ALA A 229 -7.19 -23.10 0.00
C ALA A 229 -6.10 -23.68 0.93
N ALA A 230 -4.87 -23.83 0.44
CA ALA A 230 -3.75 -24.32 1.25
C ALA A 230 -3.35 -23.26 2.31
N PRO A 231 -3.19 -23.65 3.59
CA PRO A 231 -2.66 -22.75 4.60
C PRO A 231 -1.24 -22.35 4.21
N SER A 232 -0.91 -21.06 4.31
CA SER A 232 0.41 -20.53 4.03
C SER A 232 1.47 -21.28 4.83
N VAL A 233 2.25 -22.15 4.18
CA VAL A 233 3.33 -22.89 4.81
C VAL A 233 4.41 -21.87 5.16
N SER A 234 4.65 -21.67 6.46
CA SER A 234 5.80 -20.89 6.92
C SER A 234 7.11 -21.57 6.45
N PRO A 235 8.17 -20.82 6.09
CA PRO A 235 9.44 -21.43 5.72
C PRO A 235 9.97 -22.28 6.89
N PRO A 236 10.58 -23.45 6.61
CA PRO A 236 11.04 -24.34 7.67
C PRO A 236 12.18 -23.68 8.47
N PRO A 237 12.29 -23.96 9.79
CA PRO A 237 13.36 -23.43 10.61
C PRO A 237 14.73 -23.94 10.13
N LEU A 238 15.74 -23.07 10.18
CA LEU A 238 17.13 -23.39 9.86
C LEU A 238 17.65 -24.58 10.71
N PRO A 239 18.47 -25.50 10.15
CA PRO A 239 18.99 -26.64 10.90
C PRO A 239 19.90 -26.16 12.04
N THR A 240 19.49 -26.36 13.30
CA THR A 240 20.36 -26.18 14.45
C THR A 240 21.40 -27.30 14.47
N ALA A 241 22.65 -26.98 14.17
CA ALA A 241 23.79 -27.82 14.48
C ALA A 241 23.89 -27.95 16.01
N GLN A 242 23.62 -29.15 16.54
CA GLN A 242 24.00 -29.50 17.90
C GLN A 242 25.47 -29.93 17.93
N PRO A 243 26.20 -29.59 19.01
CA PRO A 243 27.07 -30.58 19.63
C PRO A 243 26.63 -30.91 21.05
N VAL A 244 26.75 -32.20 21.34
CA VAL A 244 26.43 -32.96 22.55
C VAL A 244 27.31 -32.59 23.75
N ILE A 245 26.76 -32.53 24.98
CA ILE A 245 27.41 -33.05 26.22
C ILE A 245 26.33 -33.58 27.21
N PRO A 246 26.50 -34.77 27.85
CA PRO A 246 25.53 -35.42 28.77
C PRO A 246 25.64 -34.99 30.26
N PRO A 247 24.78 -35.49 31.19
CA PRO A 247 24.37 -34.78 32.41
C PRO A 247 24.97 -35.30 33.72
N VAL A 248 25.12 -34.45 34.74
CA VAL A 248 24.99 -34.84 36.16
C VAL A 248 24.70 -33.64 37.08
N SER A 249 23.78 -33.84 38.01
CA SER A 249 23.33 -32.91 39.08
C SER A 249 24.22 -33.01 40.35
N PRO A 250 23.81 -32.47 41.52
CA PRO A 250 24.18 -31.18 42.13
C PRO A 250 25.03 -31.35 43.43
N VAL A 251 25.48 -30.24 44.07
CA VAL A 251 25.53 -30.01 45.55
C VAL A 251 26.48 -28.87 45.96
N ALA A 252 25.99 -28.09 46.94
CA ALA A 252 26.67 -27.23 47.95
C ALA A 252 27.02 -25.76 47.63
N ASN A 253 26.16 -24.86 48.14
CA ASN A 253 26.46 -23.51 48.65
C ASN A 253 27.14 -23.62 50.04
N PRO A 254 27.67 -22.57 50.74
CA PRO A 254 27.40 -21.13 50.60
C PRO A 254 28.62 -20.19 50.71
N SER A 255 28.50 -18.92 50.30
CA SER A 255 28.93 -17.72 51.08
C SER A 255 28.68 -16.38 50.36
N GLN A 256 27.72 -15.64 50.93
CA GLN A 256 27.67 -14.18 51.13
C GLN A 256 27.42 -13.21 49.94
N ASP A 257 26.12 -12.98 49.76
CA ASP A 257 25.37 -11.77 49.39
C ASP A 257 25.90 -10.43 50.02
N PRO A 258 25.57 -9.23 49.48
CA PRO A 258 24.16 -8.83 49.36
C PRO A 258 23.81 -8.09 48.05
N LEU A 259 22.78 -8.60 47.37
CA LEU A 259 21.48 -7.95 47.16
C LEU A 259 20.84 -8.44 45.86
N LEU A 260 20.02 -9.48 46.01
CA LEU A 260 18.62 -9.59 45.56
C LEU A 260 18.22 -8.77 44.32
N ALA A 261 17.57 -9.31 43.29
CA ALA A 261 16.94 -10.62 43.17
C ALA A 261 16.58 -10.84 41.71
N THR A 262 16.64 -12.09 41.28
CA THR A 262 15.80 -12.62 40.20
C THR A 262 14.34 -12.26 40.51
N VAL A 263 13.78 -11.34 39.74
CA VAL A 263 12.34 -11.14 39.67
C VAL A 263 11.92 -11.74 38.33
N GLY A 264 11.20 -12.87 38.38
CA GLY A 264 10.34 -13.23 37.27
C GLY A 264 9.30 -12.13 37.08
N ILE A 265 9.11 -11.67 35.87
CA ILE A 265 8.09 -10.68 35.52
C ILE A 265 7.36 -11.36 34.36
N ASN A 266 6.31 -12.15 34.60
CA ASN A 266 4.93 -11.68 34.73
C ASN A 266 4.66 -10.42 33.91
N ASP A 267 3.66 -10.47 33.03
CA ASP A 267 3.04 -9.33 32.35
C ASP A 267 3.08 -8.00 33.14
N GLU A 268 3.22 -6.86 32.44
CA GLU A 268 3.04 -5.44 32.90
C GLU A 268 4.28 -4.52 33.00
N ALA A 269 5.47 -4.87 32.49
CA ALA A 269 6.53 -3.85 32.35
C ALA A 269 6.22 -2.93 31.15
N PRO A 270 6.17 -1.59 31.31
CA PRO A 270 5.87 -0.70 30.19
C PRO A 270 6.98 -0.73 29.14
N VAL A 271 6.58 -0.83 27.88
CA VAL A 271 7.46 -0.92 26.70
C VAL A 271 8.19 0.39 26.47
N ASP A 272 9.51 0.35 26.42
CA ASP A 272 10.33 1.54 26.20
C ASP A 272 10.43 1.89 24.72
N PHE A 273 9.86 3.02 24.32
CA PHE A 273 9.78 3.45 22.92
C PHE A 273 11.09 3.81 22.28
N ASN A 274 12.18 3.93 23.02
CA ASN A 274 13.49 4.22 22.46
C ASN A 274 14.43 3.00 22.47
N GLN A 275 13.98 1.87 23.03
CA GLN A 275 14.78 0.64 23.19
C GLN A 275 14.04 -0.64 22.76
N ALA A 276 12.71 -0.59 22.59
CA ALA A 276 11.90 -1.76 22.26
C ALA A 276 12.17 -2.29 20.84
N THR A 277 12.19 -3.61 20.66
CA THR A 277 12.35 -4.25 19.34
C THR A 277 11.09 -4.10 18.48
N GLU A 278 11.21 -4.39 17.19
CA GLU A 278 10.07 -4.31 16.24
C GLU A 278 8.88 -5.12 16.74
N GLU A 279 9.14 -6.32 17.26
CA GLU A 279 8.12 -7.26 17.74
C GLU A 279 7.37 -6.69 18.94
N HIS A 280 8.08 -6.16 19.93
CA HIS A 280 7.46 -5.56 21.12
C HIS A 280 6.67 -4.29 20.81
N LEU A 281 7.05 -3.54 19.77
CA LEU A 281 6.28 -2.37 19.33
C LEU A 281 4.96 -2.76 18.67
N GLN A 282 4.92 -3.89 17.96
CA GLN A 282 3.72 -4.38 17.25
C GLN A 282 2.61 -4.88 18.19
N GLU A 283 2.96 -5.21 19.42
CA GLU A 283 2.00 -5.67 20.44
C GLU A 283 1.20 -4.51 21.05
N LEU A 284 1.59 -3.26 20.76
CA LEU A 284 1.02 -2.07 21.35
C LEU A 284 -0.25 -1.58 20.62
N PRO A 285 -1.20 -0.97 21.35
CA PRO A 285 -2.49 -0.57 20.82
C PRO A 285 -2.37 0.51 19.73
N GLY A 286 -2.71 0.14 18.50
CA GLY A 286 -2.64 1.03 17.35
C GLY A 286 -1.31 1.01 16.60
N ILE A 287 -0.37 0.14 17.00
CA ILE A 287 0.94 0.01 16.36
C ILE A 287 1.03 -1.38 15.76
N GLY A 288 0.84 -1.48 14.44
CA GLY A 288 1.10 -2.70 13.68
C GLY A 288 2.51 -2.73 13.08
N ILE A 289 2.81 -3.75 12.28
CA ILE A 289 4.13 -3.95 11.61
C ILE A 289 4.65 -2.65 10.97
N VAL A 290 3.80 -1.95 10.22
CA VAL A 290 4.16 -0.70 9.54
C VAL A 290 4.51 0.41 10.54
N GLY A 291 3.74 0.54 11.63
CA GLY A 291 4.00 1.52 12.69
C GLY A 291 5.30 1.22 13.44
N ALA A 292 5.57 -0.06 13.73
CA ALA A 292 6.80 -0.50 14.40
C ALA A 292 8.06 -0.20 13.56
N LYS A 293 8.03 -0.48 12.26
CA LYS A 293 9.14 -0.14 11.35
C LYS A 293 9.39 1.36 11.26
N ARG A 294 8.32 2.16 11.19
CA ARG A 294 8.39 3.62 11.20
C ARG A 294 9.03 4.15 12.49
N ILE A 295 8.64 3.61 13.65
CA ILE A 295 9.23 3.98 14.96
C ILE A 295 10.73 3.68 14.97
N LEU A 296 11.17 2.53 14.47
CA LEU A 296 12.60 2.20 14.42
C LEU A 296 13.39 3.17 13.53
N GLN A 297 12.86 3.50 12.36
CA GLN A 297 13.50 4.47 11.46
C GLN A 297 13.58 5.87 12.06
N GLU A 298 12.54 6.32 12.74
CA GLU A 298 12.51 7.64 13.39
C GLU A 298 13.50 7.72 14.57
N ARG A 299 13.72 6.62 15.30
CA ARG A 299 14.77 6.55 16.32
C ARG A 299 16.16 6.75 15.72
N ASP A 300 16.42 6.14 14.57
CA ASP A 300 17.71 6.21 13.89
C ASP A 300 17.99 7.62 13.36
N VAL A 301 16.96 8.33 12.91
CA VAL A 301 17.08 9.66 12.30
C VAL A 301 17.05 10.79 13.33
N ASN A 302 16.10 10.75 14.27
CA ASN A 302 15.79 11.88 15.16
C ASN A 302 16.16 11.62 16.64
N GLY A 303 16.80 10.49 16.95
CA GLY A 303 17.29 10.18 18.29
C GLY A 303 16.22 9.67 19.25
N GLY A 304 15.01 9.38 18.74
CA GLY A 304 13.90 8.78 19.49
C GLY A 304 12.77 9.75 19.86
N PHE A 305 11.84 9.25 20.65
CA PHE A 305 10.61 9.93 21.04
C PHE A 305 10.65 10.37 22.51
N GLN A 306 9.94 11.45 22.83
CA GLN A 306 9.91 12.04 24.17
C GLN A 306 8.59 11.75 24.92
N SER A 307 7.52 11.40 24.21
CA SER A 307 6.21 11.15 24.82
C SER A 307 5.28 10.31 23.95
N ALA A 308 4.25 9.71 24.56
CA ALA A 308 3.21 8.96 23.86
C ALA A 308 2.31 9.87 23.02
N GLU A 309 2.17 11.14 23.41
CA GLU A 309 1.46 12.16 22.67
C GLU A 309 2.18 12.50 21.37
N GLN A 310 3.52 12.65 21.41
CA GLN A 310 4.33 12.85 20.21
C GLN A 310 4.21 11.66 19.26
N VAL A 311 4.29 10.44 19.77
CA VAL A 311 4.05 9.22 18.98
C VAL A 311 2.62 9.19 18.44
N GLY A 312 1.64 9.58 19.25
CA GLY A 312 0.24 9.59 18.88
C GLY A 312 -0.07 10.58 17.77
N GLU A 313 0.46 11.79 17.85
CA GLU A 313 0.35 12.81 16.80
C GLU A 313 1.06 12.34 15.52
N TRP A 314 2.27 11.80 15.65
CA TRP A 314 3.08 11.35 14.53
C TRP A 314 2.49 10.13 13.80
N LEU A 315 1.93 9.16 14.55
CA LEU A 315 1.27 7.98 14.00
C LEU A 315 -0.24 8.18 13.73
N GLY A 316 -0.80 9.37 13.98
CA GLY A 316 -2.23 9.64 13.79
C GLY A 316 -3.16 8.80 14.69
N LEU A 317 -2.71 8.43 15.89
CA LEU A 317 -3.48 7.63 16.84
C LEU A 317 -4.65 8.43 17.41
N LYS A 318 -5.81 7.78 17.53
CA LYS A 318 -6.99 8.40 18.19
C LYS A 318 -6.71 8.62 19.68
N PRO A 319 -7.34 9.61 20.35
CA PRO A 319 -7.07 9.92 21.75
C PRO A 319 -7.13 8.72 22.70
N HIS A 320 -8.12 7.83 22.53
CA HIS A 320 -8.27 6.62 23.34
C HIS A 320 -7.16 5.57 23.12
N GLN A 321 -6.48 5.59 21.97
CA GLN A 321 -5.33 4.72 21.68
C GLN A 321 -4.09 5.30 22.36
N VAL A 322 -3.89 6.62 22.29
CA VAL A 322 -2.82 7.33 22.99
C VAL A 322 -2.93 7.15 24.51
N ASP A 323 -4.14 7.22 25.06
CA ASP A 323 -4.38 7.00 26.50
C ASP A 323 -4.05 5.57 26.96
N LYS A 324 -4.26 4.57 26.09
CA LYS A 324 -3.84 3.19 26.34
C LYS A 324 -2.33 3.04 26.20
N LEU A 325 -1.74 3.69 25.20
CA LEU A 325 -0.30 3.70 24.96
C LEU A 325 0.45 4.30 26.16
N LYS A 326 -0.01 5.43 26.70
CA LYS A 326 0.57 6.05 27.92
C LYS A 326 0.67 5.09 29.12
N LYS A 327 -0.26 4.14 29.24
CA LYS A 327 -0.29 3.18 30.35
C LYS A 327 0.68 2.01 30.16
N GLN A 328 1.03 1.71 28.91
CA GLN A 328 1.82 0.54 28.53
C GLN A 328 3.23 0.90 28.07
N THR A 329 3.63 2.18 28.14
CA THR A 329 4.85 2.66 27.49
C THR A 329 5.62 3.68 28.32
N ILE A 330 6.92 3.73 28.11
CA ILE A 330 7.84 4.73 28.67
C ILE A 330 8.78 5.26 27.58
N PHE A 331 9.35 6.45 27.80
CA PHE A 331 10.19 7.16 26.84
C PHE A 331 11.50 7.56 27.51
N ARG A 332 12.48 6.66 27.57
CA ARG A 332 13.78 7.00 28.16
C ARG A 332 14.66 7.68 27.12
N PRO A 333 15.35 8.79 27.44
CA PRO A 333 16.23 9.46 26.48
C PRO A 333 17.34 8.49 26.03
N SER A 334 17.47 8.31 24.71
CA SER A 334 18.54 7.50 24.12
C SER A 334 19.81 8.34 24.03
N ALA A 335 20.92 7.85 24.58
CA ALA A 335 22.19 8.56 24.59
C ALA A 335 22.89 8.45 23.22
N THR A 336 22.36 9.09 22.18
CA THR A 336 22.99 9.06 20.85
C THR A 336 22.92 10.40 20.11
N LYS A 337 24.10 11.04 20.01
CA LYS A 337 24.54 12.19 19.19
C LYS A 337 23.91 13.58 19.43
N GLN A 338 24.45 14.27 20.43
CA GLN A 338 24.64 15.72 20.41
C GLN A 338 25.40 16.13 19.14
N GLY A 339 24.82 17.06 18.37
CA GLY A 339 25.47 17.68 17.22
C GLY A 339 26.78 18.36 17.63
N SER A 340 27.84 18.06 16.89
CA SER A 340 29.12 18.77 16.94
C SER A 340 28.93 20.17 16.35
N GLY A 341 28.48 21.12 17.17
CA GLY A 341 28.58 22.54 16.85
C GLY A 341 30.05 22.96 16.85
N ARG A 342 30.57 23.43 15.72
CA ARG A 342 31.79 24.25 15.69
C ARG A 342 31.38 25.71 15.66
N MET A 343 31.65 26.34 16.80
CA MET A 343 31.67 27.76 17.12
C MET A 343 32.40 28.55 16.03
N VAL A 344 31.74 29.58 15.52
CA VAL A 344 32.37 30.65 14.73
C VAL A 344 32.87 31.66 15.77
N ASP A 345 34.18 31.69 16.00
CA ASP A 345 34.78 32.81 16.73
C ASP A 345 34.88 34.03 15.80
N TYR A 346 34.47 35.17 16.36
CA TYR A 346 34.29 36.48 15.73
C TYR A 346 35.60 37.27 15.62
#